data_AF-A0A8H6A1H8-F1
#
_entry.id   AF-A0A8H6A1H8-F1
#
_cell.length_a   1.000
_cell.length_b   1.000
_cell.length_c   1.000
_cell.angle_alpha   90.00
_cell.angle_beta   90.00
_cell.angle_gamma   90.00
#
_symmetry.space_group_name_H-M   'P 1'
#
loop_
_entity.id
_entity.type
_entity.pdbx_description
1 polymer ?
#
loop_
_entity_poly.entity_id
_entity_poly.type
_entity_poly.pdbx_seq_one_letter_code
_entity_poly.pdbx_strand_id
1 'polypeptide(L)'
;MANECESPYVDPEAKTIMFGYSGGGYATEWASEFHSSYSPELKIVGATIGGPPTNITKSYLSVSGGRAAGLNAWAMLGVMNAYPHLKAYMLDDLLPEYHDAFLVL
;
A
#
# COMPACT_ATOMS: atom_id res chain seq x y z
N MET A 1 -39.71 4.08 14.43
CA MET A 1 -38.93 5.24 14.92
C MET A 1 -38.13 4.77 16.13
N ALA A 2 -36.88 4.36 15.88
CA ALA A 2 -35.87 4.11 16.90
C ALA A 2 -34.52 4.34 16.20
N ASN A 3 -34.04 5.57 16.38
CA ASN A 3 -32.68 6.09 16.34
C ASN A 3 -31.68 5.39 15.41
N GLU A 4 -31.48 6.06 14.28
CA GLU A 4 -30.25 6.03 13.49
C GLU A 4 -29.04 6.16 14.42
N CYS A 5 -28.04 5.31 14.18
CA CYS A 5 -26.74 5.40 14.80
C CYS A 5 -26.04 6.65 14.26
N GLU A 6 -26.38 7.83 14.79
CA GLU A 6 -25.51 9.01 14.74
C GLU A 6 -24.27 8.70 15.58
N SER A 7 -23.33 7.97 14.99
CA SER A 7 -21.95 8.22 15.35
C SER A 7 -21.48 9.47 14.61
N PRO A 8 -20.44 10.18 15.08
CA PRO A 8 -19.91 11.40 14.47
C PRO A 8 -19.31 11.22 13.06
N TYR A 9 -19.78 10.22 12.32
CA TYR A 9 -19.32 9.78 11.03
C TYR A 9 -19.54 10.85 9.97
N VAL A 10 -18.50 11.01 9.15
CA VAL A 10 -18.45 11.82 7.94
C VAL A 10 -19.77 11.69 7.16
N ASP A 11 -20.34 12.83 6.74
CA ASP A 11 -21.52 12.87 5.89
C ASP A 11 -21.33 11.88 4.71
N PRO A 12 -22.22 10.90 4.49
CA PRO A 12 -22.13 9.96 3.37
C PRO A 12 -21.98 10.66 2.01
N GLU A 13 -22.49 11.88 1.89
CA GLU A 13 -22.45 12.69 0.68
C GLU A 13 -21.23 13.64 0.63
N ALA A 14 -20.32 13.54 1.60
CA ALA A 14 -19.12 14.37 1.67
C ALA A 14 -18.23 14.16 0.44
N LYS A 15 -17.89 15.27 -0.22
CA LYS A 15 -16.88 15.28 -1.28
C LYS A 15 -15.52 14.96 -0.69
N THR A 16 -14.87 13.95 -1.25
CA THR A 16 -13.58 13.44 -0.78
C THR A 16 -12.49 13.71 -1.82
N ILE A 17 -11.32 14.13 -1.35
CA ILE A 17 -10.11 14.26 -2.16
C ILE A 17 -9.06 13.33 -1.57
N MET A 18 -8.33 12.63 -2.43
CA MET A 18 -7.18 11.83 -2.01
C MET A 18 -5.88 12.54 -2.38
N PHE A 19 -4.85 12.40 -1.55
CA PHE A 19 -3.52 12.90 -1.84
C PHE A 19 -2.45 11.96 -1.30
N GLY A 20 -1.37 11.78 -2.05
CA GLY A 20 -0.27 10.93 -1.62
C GLY A 20 1.02 11.17 -2.39
N TYR A 21 2.16 11.02 -1.71
CA TYR A 21 3.50 11.10 -2.28
C TYR A 21 4.28 9.82 -2.02
N SER A 22 5.15 9.41 -2.97
CA SER A 22 5.97 8.19 -2.85
C SER A 22 5.10 6.94 -2.58
N GLY A 23 5.29 6.22 -1.48
CA GLY A 23 4.42 5.09 -1.10
C GLY A 23 2.94 5.47 -0.94
N GLY A 24 2.65 6.68 -0.45
CA GLY A 24 1.27 7.18 -0.40
C GLY A 24 0.70 7.52 -1.77
N GLY A 25 1.56 7.88 -2.72
CA GLY A 25 1.19 8.06 -4.12
C GLY A 25 0.71 6.75 -4.73
N TYR A 26 1.43 5.65 -4.46
CA TYR A 26 1.04 4.30 -4.86
C TYR A 26 -0.33 3.88 -4.27
N ALA A 27 -0.54 4.13 -2.97
CA ALA A 27 -1.83 3.84 -2.33
C ALA A 27 -2.98 4.65 -2.93
N THR A 28 -2.73 5.93 -3.24
CA THR A 28 -3.72 6.82 -3.87
C THR A 28 -4.04 6.40 -5.30
N GLU A 29 -3.04 5.96 -6.07
CA GLU A 29 -3.20 5.41 -7.41
C GLU A 29 -4.10 4.17 -7.40
N TRP A 30 -3.76 3.16 -6.58
CA TRP A 30 -4.58 1.95 -6.42
C TRP A 30 -6.00 2.25 -5.96
N ALA A 31 -6.18 3.11 -4.95
CA ALA A 31 -7.52 3.49 -4.48
C ALA A 31 -8.34 4.17 -5.60
N SER A 32 -7.69 4.99 -6.43
CA SER A 32 -8.35 5.66 -7.56
C SER A 32 -8.80 4.67 -8.63
N GLU A 33 -7.97 3.68 -8.97
CA GLU A 33 -8.30 2.67 -9.98
C GLU A 33 -9.42 1.73 -9.51
N PHE A 34 -9.40 1.32 -8.24
CA PHE A 34 -10.38 0.37 -7.70
C PHE A 34 -11.71 1.01 -7.29
N HIS A 35 -11.76 2.33 -7.09
CA HIS A 35 -12.94 3.07 -6.61
C HIS A 35 -14.25 2.60 -7.26
N SER A 36 -14.31 2.57 -8.59
CA SER A 36 -15.53 2.23 -9.34
C SER A 36 -16.08 0.82 -9.08
N SER A 37 -15.21 -0.12 -8.71
CA SER A 37 -15.55 -1.54 -8.51
C SER A 37 -15.65 -1.95 -7.04
N TYR A 38 -14.92 -1.25 -6.16
CA TYR A 38 -14.80 -1.61 -4.75
C TYR A 38 -15.71 -0.77 -3.84
N SER A 39 -15.79 0.55 -4.07
CA SER A 39 -16.57 1.48 -3.26
C SER A 39 -17.13 2.66 -4.08
N PRO A 40 -18.00 2.39 -5.07
CA PRO A 40 -18.53 3.43 -5.95
C PRO A 40 -19.39 4.47 -5.24
N GLU A 41 -19.87 4.19 -4.02
CA GLU A 41 -20.65 5.11 -3.18
C GLU A 41 -19.84 6.30 -2.66
N LEU A 42 -18.51 6.18 -2.55
CA LEU A 42 -17.66 7.28 -2.08
C LEU A 42 -17.57 8.38 -3.13
N LYS A 43 -17.85 9.63 -2.75
CA LYS A 43 -17.78 10.79 -3.65
C LYS A 43 -16.36 11.34 -3.78
N ILE A 44 -15.49 10.55 -4.41
CA ILE A 44 -14.13 10.98 -4.73
C ILE A 44 -14.18 11.98 -5.89
N VAL A 45 -13.87 13.25 -5.61
CA VAL A 45 -13.92 14.35 -6.60
C VAL A 45 -12.56 14.71 -7.18
N GLY A 46 -11.49 14.10 -6.68
CA GLY A 46 -10.14 14.28 -7.21
C GLY A 46 -9.09 13.50 -6.43
N ALA A 47 -7.95 13.27 -7.09
CA ALA A 47 -6.78 12.64 -6.49
C ALA A 47 -5.51 13.37 -6.93
N THR A 48 -4.60 13.66 -6.00
CA THR A 48 -3.27 14.21 -6.29
C THR A 48 -2.21 13.16 -5.97
N ILE A 49 -1.51 12.69 -7.00
CA ILE A 49 -0.56 11.58 -6.91
C ILE A 49 0.84 12.10 -7.24
N GLY A 50 1.76 12.03 -6.28
CA GLY A 50 3.13 12.52 -6.43
C GLY A 50 4.18 11.41 -6.32
N GLY A 51 5.13 11.37 -7.25
CA GLY A 51 6.23 10.40 -7.25
C GLY A 51 5.85 8.92 -7.07
N PRO A 52 4.76 8.41 -7.65
CA PRO A 52 4.39 7.00 -7.49
C PRO A 52 5.44 6.10 -8.18
N PRO A 53 5.83 4.96 -7.57
CA PRO A 53 6.64 3.95 -8.22
C PRO A 53 5.77 3.13 -9.20
N THR A 54 5.48 3.69 -10.37
CA THR A 54 4.60 3.08 -11.40
C THR A 54 5.16 1.80 -12.02
N ASN A 55 6.45 1.53 -11.84
CA ASN A 55 7.08 0.27 -12.22
C ASN A 55 7.89 -0.29 -11.04
N ILE A 56 7.26 -1.22 -10.31
CA ILE A 56 7.83 -1.80 -9.09
C ILE A 56 9.19 -2.45 -9.36
N THR A 57 9.35 -3.19 -10.46
CA THR A 57 10.63 -3.84 -10.80
C THR A 57 11.75 -2.82 -11.02
N LYS A 58 11.48 -1.75 -11.76
CA LYS A 58 12.48 -0.68 -11.98
C LYS A 58 12.81 0.05 -10.68
N SER A 59 11.81 0.33 -9.85
CA SER A 59 12.01 0.95 -8.53
C SER A 59 12.83 0.06 -7.60
N TYR A 60 12.57 -1.25 -7.60
CA TYR A 60 13.33 -2.22 -6.82
C TYR A 60 14.79 -2.24 -7.24
N LEU A 61 15.06 -2.33 -8.54
CA LEU A 61 16.41 -2.38 -9.09
C LEU A 61 17.17 -1.07 -8.88
N SER A 62 16.50 0.09 -8.91
CA SER A 62 17.17 1.39 -8.78
C SER A 62 17.71 1.68 -7.38
N VAL A 63 17.10 1.11 -6.33
CA VAL A 63 17.55 1.29 -4.94
C VAL A 63 18.41 0.15 -4.43
N SER A 64 18.46 -0.98 -5.15
CA SER A 64 19.23 -2.16 -4.79
C SER A 64 20.72 -1.85 -4.63
N GLY A 65 21.30 -2.26 -3.50
CA GLY A 65 22.72 -1.99 -3.17
C GLY A 65 23.05 -0.54 -2.83
N GLY A 66 22.09 0.38 -2.92
CA GLY A 66 22.26 1.80 -2.58
C GLY A 66 21.85 2.15 -1.14
N ARG A 67 21.91 3.43 -0.81
CA ARG A 67 21.51 3.96 0.52
C ARG A 67 20.04 3.71 0.85
N ALA A 68 19.20 3.49 -0.16
CA ALA A 68 17.77 3.24 -0.03
C ALA A 68 17.39 1.76 -0.14
N ALA A 69 18.36 0.83 -0.13
CA ALA A 69 18.10 -0.60 -0.30
C ALA A 69 17.14 -1.19 0.75
N GLY A 70 17.06 -0.61 1.95
CA GLY A 70 16.10 -1.02 2.98
C GLY A 70 14.63 -0.91 2.54
N LEU A 71 14.31 -0.03 1.59
CA LEU A 71 12.95 0.06 1.02
C LEU A 71 12.50 -1.26 0.37
N ASN A 72 13.43 -2.02 -0.22
CA ASN A 72 13.12 -3.30 -0.82
C ASN A 72 12.75 -4.35 0.23
N ALA A 73 13.42 -4.36 1.39
CA ALA A 73 13.10 -5.27 2.48
C ALA A 73 11.69 -4.98 3.04
N TRP A 74 11.38 -3.70 3.30
CA TRP A 74 10.05 -3.31 3.77
C TRP A 74 8.95 -3.61 2.74
N ALA A 75 9.20 -3.35 1.46
CA ALA A 75 8.25 -3.71 0.40
C ALA A 75 7.97 -5.23 0.41
N MET A 76 9.00 -6.03 0.60
CA MET A 76 8.86 -7.48 0.63
C MET A 76 8.10 -7.98 1.86
N LEU A 77 8.38 -7.44 3.04
CA LEU A 77 7.60 -7.73 4.25
C LEU A 77 6.12 -7.40 4.06
N GLY A 78 5.82 -6.29 3.38
CA GLY A 78 4.45 -5.92 3.01
C GLY A 78 3.78 -6.97 2.10
N VAL A 79 4.49 -7.43 1.06
CA VAL A 79 3.99 -8.48 0.14
C VAL A 79 3.79 -9.81 0.88
N MET A 80 4.74 -10.21 1.74
CA MET A 80 4.64 -11.41 2.58
C MET A 80 3.42 -11.34 3.52
N ASN A 81 3.13 -10.14 4.05
CA ASN A 81 1.96 -9.93 4.90
C ASN A 81 0.64 -10.05 4.12
N ALA A 82 0.60 -9.54 2.87
CA ALA A 82 -0.58 -9.60 2.03
C ALA A 82 -0.85 -10.99 1.43
N TYR A 83 0.21 -11.78 1.16
CA TYR A 83 0.12 -13.05 0.42
C TYR A 83 0.85 -14.19 1.14
N PRO A 84 0.14 -15.05 1.90
CA PRO A 84 0.76 -16.13 2.69
C PRO A 84 1.60 -17.13 1.89
N HIS A 85 1.25 -17.39 0.63
CA HIS A 85 2.02 -18.29 -0.24
C HIS A 85 3.36 -17.67 -0.65
N LEU A 86 3.41 -16.36 -0.90
CA LEU A 86 4.67 -15.65 -1.15
C LEU A 86 5.53 -15.57 0.11
N LYS A 87 4.90 -15.43 1.29
CA LYS A 87 5.61 -15.55 2.56
C LYS A 87 6.33 -16.88 2.70
N ALA A 88 5.64 -17.99 2.44
CA ALA A 88 6.25 -19.32 2.50
C ALA A 88 7.43 -19.44 1.52
N TYR A 89 7.21 -19.06 0.26
CA TYR A 89 8.26 -19.06 -0.76
C TYR A 89 9.49 -18.23 -0.36
N MET A 90 9.28 -17.04 0.21
CA MET A 90 10.38 -16.16 0.63
C MET A 90 11.13 -16.68 1.85
N LEU A 91 10.44 -17.28 2.81
CA LEU A 91 11.11 -17.91 3.94
C LEU A 91 12.01 -19.07 3.48
N ASP A 92 11.62 -19.81 2.44
CA ASP A 92 12.46 -20.86 1.85
C ASP A 92 13.66 -20.31 1.06
N ASP A 93 13.52 -19.12 0.44
CA ASP A 93 14.56 -18.47 -0.37
C ASP A 93 15.53 -17.59 0.44
N LEU A 94 15.12 -17.12 1.63
CA LEU A 94 15.97 -16.34 2.51
C LEU A 94 17.13 -17.18 3.04
N LEU A 95 18.32 -16.58 3.04
CA LEU A 95 19.51 -17.13 3.68
C LEU A 95 19.23 -17.42 5.17
N PRO A 96 19.43 -18.66 5.66
CA PRO A 96 19.03 -19.07 7.01
C PRO A 96 19.57 -18.17 8.13
N GLU A 97 20.79 -17.66 7.99
CA GLU A 97 21.43 -16.78 8.98
C GLU A 97 20.78 -15.40 9.12
N TYR A 98 19.93 -14.98 8.17
CA TYR A 98 19.25 -13.68 8.19
C TYR A 98 17.74 -13.77 8.40
N HIS A 99 17.17 -14.97 8.60
CA HIS A 99 15.72 -15.17 8.77
C HIS A 99 15.12 -14.25 9.84
N ASP A 100 15.61 -14.36 11.07
CA ASP A 100 15.07 -13.58 12.20
C ASP A 100 15.31 -12.08 12.01
N ALA A 101 16.49 -11.71 11.51
CA ALA A 101 16.85 -10.31 11.28
C ALA A 101 15.97 -9.64 10.21
N PHE A 102 15.60 -10.39 9.16
CA PHE A 102 14.76 -9.88 8.09
C PHE A 102 13.32 -9.62 8.54
N LEU A 103 12.79 -10.46 9.43
CA LEU A 103 11.39 -10.40 9.87
C LEU A 103 11.09 -9.30 10.91
N VAL A 104 12.12 -8.62 11.43
CA VAL A 104 12.01 -7.56 12.45
C VAL A 104 12.43 -6.17 11.94
N LEU A 105 12.67 -6.03 10.64
CA LEU A 105 12.91 -4.75 9.96
C LEU A 105 11.65 -3.88 9.89
#